data_AF-A0A0Q9K6V4-F1
#
_entry.id   AF-A0A0Q9K6V4-F1
#
_cell.length_a   1.000
_cell.length_b   1.000
_cell.length_c   1.000
_cell.angle_alpha   90.00
_cell.angle_beta   90.00
_cell.angle_gamma   90.00
#
_symmetry.space_group_name_H-M   'P 1'
#
loop_
_entity.id
_entity.type
_entity.pdbx_description
1 polymer ?
#
loop_
_entity_poly.entity_id
_entity_poly.type
_entity_poly.pdbx_seq_one_letter_code
_entity_poly.pdbx_strand_id
1 'polypeptide(L)'
;MAKTAAWSVPAVTVAAAAPTLAASTAATVDLMLQGQPFGDGVAGYSEDRSRMYELTLIGGFDATNMGTAAAPAGSTVNLSFDSRLFSGVTLTADDVAVTAGTPRTSGNLTTIPFRLDNPIPVGGLVSLRPSLVRVGGPEAAWATDIEPYTVTITPATGTTDSVPDNNSVSTTARYYDTNDAALTATWREHNLVTAAGDPLPINVQDTLTVTANTPGDIPTDSSLIIGGPTVHDGTGYVDVFEDVRIVSATLDGQDVADTFVKQPSSGGDDRVEWRIGVAIPAGQQLVVDVDVDIATSTREFVYSGAWTQFMSQRDRDDSNNRADTGPFPA
;
A
#
# COMPACT_ATOMS: atom_id res chain seq x y z
N MET A 1 13.76 25.63 23.71
CA MET A 1 13.70 24.19 24.05
C MET A 1 13.65 23.42 22.76
N ALA A 2 14.74 22.75 22.37
CA ALA A 2 14.80 21.97 21.13
C ALA A 2 14.17 20.60 21.36
N LYS A 3 13.03 20.33 20.70
CA LYS A 3 12.45 18.98 20.60
C LYS A 3 13.07 18.32 19.37
N THR A 4 14.10 17.51 19.58
CA THR A 4 14.58 16.55 18.56
C THR A 4 13.55 15.43 18.45
N ALA A 5 12.74 15.46 17.39
CA ALA A 5 11.94 14.30 16.98
C ALA A 5 12.89 13.27 16.36
N ALA A 6 13.09 12.15 17.03
CA ALA A 6 13.80 11.01 16.48
C ALA A 6 12.82 10.25 15.59
N TRP A 7 12.98 10.37 14.27
CA TRP A 7 12.22 9.59 13.30
C TRP A 7 12.75 8.16 13.32
N SER A 8 11.98 7.23 13.89
CA SER A 8 12.28 5.81 13.81
C SER A 8 12.01 5.35 12.38
N VAL A 9 13.07 5.15 11.58
CA VAL A 9 12.97 4.37 10.35
C VAL A 9 12.46 2.98 10.74
N PRO A 10 11.39 2.45 10.13
CA PRO A 10 10.99 1.07 10.36
C PRO A 10 12.14 0.18 9.90
N ALA A 11 12.87 -0.37 10.86
CA ALA A 11 13.86 -1.40 10.58
C ALA A 11 13.10 -2.60 10.03
N VAL A 12 13.20 -2.82 8.72
CA VAL A 12 12.88 -4.11 8.12
C VAL A 12 14.00 -5.06 8.52
N THR A 13 13.99 -5.49 9.78
CA THR A 13 14.76 -6.66 10.21
C THR A 13 14.09 -7.86 9.57
N VAL A 14 14.55 -8.24 8.37
CA VAL A 14 14.46 -9.63 7.97
C VAL A 14 15.33 -10.37 8.99
N ALA A 15 14.70 -10.95 10.00
CA ALA A 15 15.36 -11.92 10.84
C ALA A 15 15.59 -13.19 9.99
N ALA A 16 16.50 -13.08 9.02
CA ALA A 16 17.22 -14.25 8.57
C ALA A 16 18.06 -14.63 9.78
N ALA A 17 17.55 -15.55 10.59
CA ALA A 17 18.36 -16.19 11.60
C ALA A 17 19.59 -16.74 10.86
N ALA A 18 20.74 -16.09 11.03
CA ALA A 18 21.98 -16.64 10.52
C ALA A 18 22.13 -17.99 11.25
N PRO A 19 22.10 -19.12 10.53
CA PRO A 19 22.20 -20.40 11.19
C PRO A 19 23.50 -20.42 11.97
N THR A 20 23.41 -20.56 13.29
CA THR A 20 24.58 -20.92 14.09
C THR A 20 25.06 -22.25 13.55
N LEU A 21 26.12 -22.22 12.75
CA LEU A 21 26.92 -23.38 12.37
C LEU A 21 27.59 -23.92 13.63
N ALA A 22 26.79 -24.49 14.53
CA ALA A 22 27.29 -25.46 15.47
C ALA A 22 27.74 -26.64 14.61
N ALA A 23 29.01 -27.01 14.71
CA ALA A 23 29.53 -28.23 14.12
C ALA A 23 28.81 -29.42 14.76
N SER A 24 27.63 -29.75 14.24
CA SER A 24 26.89 -30.95 14.61
C SER A 24 27.69 -32.14 14.09
N THR A 25 27.66 -33.25 14.84
CA THR A 25 28.07 -34.54 14.30
C THR A 25 27.37 -34.75 12.97
N ALA A 26 28.12 -35.02 11.91
CA ALA A 26 27.62 -35.12 10.53
C ALA A 26 26.26 -35.82 10.48
N ALA A 27 25.20 -35.04 10.30
CA ALA A 27 23.85 -35.55 10.28
C ALA A 27 23.62 -36.40 9.03
N THR A 28 22.83 -37.44 9.16
CA THR A 28 22.44 -38.27 8.00
C THR A 28 21.52 -37.50 7.07
N VAL A 29 20.54 -36.76 7.59
CA VAL A 29 19.64 -35.90 6.81
C VAL A 29 19.48 -34.56 7.54
N ASP A 30 19.58 -33.47 6.79
CA ASP A 30 19.40 -32.09 7.24
C ASP A 30 18.71 -31.36 6.09
N LEU A 31 17.38 -31.39 6.09
CA LEU A 31 16.64 -30.60 5.12
C LEU A 31 16.75 -29.13 5.52
N MET A 32 16.75 -28.25 4.54
CA MET A 32 16.73 -26.80 4.75
C MET A 32 15.80 -26.20 3.72
N LEU A 33 14.96 -25.27 4.15
CA LEU A 33 14.04 -24.55 3.30
C LEU A 33 14.42 -23.06 3.23
N GLN A 34 14.53 -22.52 2.02
CA GLN A 34 14.81 -21.11 1.80
C GLN A 34 13.74 -20.49 0.89
N GLY A 35 13.26 -19.29 1.24
CA GLY A 35 12.34 -18.55 0.39
C GLY A 35 13.08 -17.82 -0.74
N GLN A 36 12.57 -17.92 -1.97
CA GLN A 36 13.13 -17.21 -3.12
C GLN A 36 12.72 -15.72 -3.08
N PRO A 37 13.54 -14.80 -3.62
CA PRO A 37 13.33 -13.35 -3.51
C PRO A 37 12.31 -12.81 -4.53
N PHE A 38 11.27 -13.58 -4.83
CA PHE A 38 10.15 -13.16 -5.65
C PHE A 38 8.84 -13.69 -5.06
N GLY A 39 7.73 -13.10 -5.49
CA GLY A 39 6.46 -13.40 -4.90
C GLY A 39 5.38 -12.43 -5.34
N ASP A 40 4.30 -12.45 -4.59
CA ASP A 40 3.15 -11.58 -4.76
C ASP A 40 2.77 -10.93 -3.43
N GLY A 41 1.97 -9.87 -3.48
CA GLY A 41 1.42 -9.20 -2.31
C GLY A 41 -0.11 -9.28 -2.31
N VAL A 42 -0.67 -9.60 -1.16
CA VAL A 42 -2.11 -9.48 -0.92
C VAL A 42 -2.36 -8.38 0.08
N ALA A 43 -3.30 -7.50 -0.25
CA ALA A 43 -3.79 -6.49 0.67
C ALA A 43 -5.31 -6.60 0.78
N GLY A 44 -5.80 -6.25 1.97
CA GLY A 44 -7.22 -6.07 2.24
C GLY A 44 -7.42 -4.84 3.13
N TYR A 45 -8.59 -4.24 3.01
CA TYR A 45 -8.95 -2.98 3.64
C TYR A 45 -10.18 -3.16 4.51
N SER A 46 -10.25 -2.46 5.63
CA SER A 46 -11.50 -2.34 6.39
C SER A 46 -12.59 -1.70 5.53
N GLU A 47 -13.85 -1.89 5.92
CA GLU A 47 -15.01 -1.38 5.18
C GLU A 47 -14.98 0.15 5.01
N ASP A 48 -14.52 0.84 6.04
CA ASP A 48 -14.31 2.29 6.08
C ASP A 48 -12.94 2.72 5.51
N ARG A 49 -12.15 1.78 4.98
CA ARG A 49 -10.79 1.98 4.45
C ARG A 49 -9.78 2.61 5.41
N SER A 50 -10.11 2.74 6.69
CA SER A 50 -9.27 3.34 7.73
C SER A 50 -8.13 2.43 8.19
N ARG A 51 -8.18 1.13 7.84
CA ARG A 51 -7.15 0.15 8.13
C ARG A 51 -6.88 -0.76 6.94
N MET A 52 -5.66 -1.25 6.86
CA MET A 52 -5.26 -2.24 5.86
C MET A 52 -4.32 -3.29 6.44
N TYR A 53 -4.19 -4.40 5.73
CA TYR A 53 -3.15 -5.37 5.96
C TYR A 53 -2.40 -5.64 4.66
N GLU A 54 -1.15 -6.06 4.79
CA GLU A 54 -0.35 -6.58 3.69
C GLU A 54 0.21 -7.95 4.09
N LEU A 55 0.06 -8.93 3.22
CA LEU A 55 0.66 -10.25 3.34
C LEU A 55 1.54 -10.50 2.11
N THR A 56 2.82 -10.76 2.33
CA THR A 56 3.74 -11.17 1.27
C THR A 56 3.64 -12.68 1.05
N LEU A 57 3.41 -13.09 -0.19
CA LEU A 57 3.45 -14.49 -0.60
C LEU A 57 4.77 -14.75 -1.31
N ILE A 58 5.62 -15.58 -0.71
CA ILE A 58 6.85 -16.05 -1.37
C ILE A 58 6.45 -16.99 -2.51
N GLY A 59 6.87 -16.67 -3.74
CA GLY A 59 6.44 -17.38 -4.95
C GLY A 59 7.17 -18.70 -5.23
N GLY A 60 8.26 -18.96 -4.52
CA GLY A 60 9.04 -20.19 -4.65
C GLY A 60 9.97 -20.44 -3.48
N PHE A 61 10.34 -21.70 -3.27
CA PHE A 61 11.18 -22.12 -2.16
C PHE A 61 12.22 -23.12 -2.64
N ASP A 62 13.42 -23.05 -2.11
CA ASP A 62 14.47 -24.02 -2.36
C ASP A 62 14.57 -24.98 -1.18
N ALA A 63 14.25 -26.25 -1.41
CA ALA A 63 14.48 -27.32 -0.46
C ALA A 63 15.84 -27.99 -0.76
N THR A 64 16.78 -27.87 0.17
CA THR A 64 18.13 -28.44 0.05
C THR A 64 18.35 -29.49 1.13
N ASN A 65 19.12 -30.54 0.83
CA ASN A 65 19.58 -31.48 1.84
C ASN A 65 21.07 -31.26 2.13
N MET A 66 21.37 -30.69 3.30
CA MET A 66 22.71 -30.37 3.79
C MET A 66 23.36 -31.55 4.56
N GLY A 67 22.63 -32.66 4.71
CA GLY A 67 23.11 -33.86 5.39
C GLY A 67 24.12 -34.67 4.59
N THR A 68 24.58 -35.78 5.15
CA THR A 68 25.57 -36.68 4.52
C THR A 68 24.98 -37.83 3.73
N ALA A 69 23.67 -38.05 3.83
CA ALA A 69 22.91 -39.03 3.06
C ALA A 69 21.70 -38.37 2.40
N ALA A 70 21.24 -38.94 1.28
CA ALA A 70 20.06 -38.41 0.58
C ALA A 70 18.82 -38.51 1.48
N ALA A 71 17.97 -37.48 1.49
CA ALA A 71 16.68 -37.54 2.15
C ALA A 71 15.79 -38.50 1.35
N PRO A 72 15.23 -39.55 1.96
CA PRO A 72 14.46 -40.54 1.22
C PRO A 72 13.22 -39.95 0.52
N ALA A 73 12.74 -40.65 -0.50
CA ALA A 73 11.44 -40.39 -1.09
C ALA A 73 10.34 -40.41 -0.02
N GLY A 74 9.36 -39.52 -0.16
CA GLY A 74 8.26 -39.36 0.78
C GLY A 74 8.43 -38.25 1.81
N SER A 75 9.43 -37.37 1.64
CA SER A 75 9.47 -36.10 2.37
C SER A 75 8.19 -35.31 2.09
N THR A 76 7.67 -34.62 3.11
CA THR A 76 6.39 -33.92 3.05
C THR A 76 6.60 -32.42 3.18
N VAL A 77 6.08 -31.65 2.23
CA VAL A 77 5.98 -30.19 2.28
C VAL A 77 4.59 -29.83 2.78
N ASN A 78 4.47 -29.10 3.88
CA ASN A 78 3.17 -28.57 4.32
C ASN A 78 3.08 -27.10 3.95
N LEU A 79 2.06 -26.76 3.16
CA LEU A 79 1.69 -25.37 2.88
C LEU A 79 0.53 -24.99 3.79
N SER A 80 0.72 -23.96 4.61
CA SER A 80 -0.29 -23.42 5.51
C SER A 80 -0.62 -21.97 5.16
N PHE A 81 -1.91 -21.62 5.13
CA PHE A 81 -2.40 -20.30 4.74
C PHE A 81 -3.79 -20.01 5.32
N ASP A 82 -4.19 -18.74 5.30
CA ASP A 82 -5.54 -18.32 5.67
C ASP A 82 -6.56 -18.65 4.57
N SER A 83 -7.50 -19.53 4.87
CA SER A 83 -8.55 -20.02 3.96
C SER A 83 -9.57 -18.97 3.54
N ARG A 84 -9.63 -17.81 4.22
CA ARG A 84 -10.44 -16.67 3.78
C ARG A 84 -9.81 -15.95 2.59
N LEU A 85 -8.50 -16.09 2.41
CA LEU A 85 -7.73 -15.38 1.39
C LEU A 85 -7.41 -16.23 0.18
N PHE A 86 -7.22 -17.54 0.37
CA PHE A 86 -6.74 -18.43 -0.69
C PHE A 86 -7.48 -19.77 -0.77
N SER A 87 -7.48 -20.34 -1.97
CA SER A 87 -8.05 -21.64 -2.31
C SER A 87 -7.29 -22.26 -3.50
N GLY A 88 -7.76 -23.41 -4.00
CA GLY A 88 -7.28 -23.97 -5.27
C GLY A 88 -5.78 -24.25 -5.32
N VAL A 89 -5.18 -24.60 -4.19
CA VAL A 89 -3.72 -24.70 -4.06
C VAL A 89 -3.17 -25.90 -4.81
N THR A 90 -2.08 -25.66 -5.54
CA THR A 90 -1.24 -26.70 -6.12
C THR A 90 0.23 -26.46 -5.78
N LEU A 91 1.05 -27.50 -5.88
CA LEU A 91 2.51 -27.41 -5.70
C LEU A 91 3.18 -28.10 -6.89
N THR A 92 4.15 -27.42 -7.50
CA THR A 92 5.08 -28.03 -8.46
C THR A 92 6.48 -28.06 -7.86
N ALA A 93 7.28 -29.06 -8.23
CA ALA A 93 8.62 -29.25 -7.68
C ALA A 93 9.58 -29.77 -8.76
N ASP A 94 10.22 -28.89 -9.54
CA ASP A 94 11.11 -29.24 -10.66
C ASP A 94 10.72 -30.54 -11.41
N ASP A 95 11.65 -31.50 -11.56
CA ASP A 95 11.42 -32.83 -12.15
C ASP A 95 10.96 -33.88 -11.09
N VAL A 96 10.51 -33.42 -9.92
CA VAL A 96 10.02 -34.26 -8.83
C VAL A 96 8.50 -34.34 -8.89
N ALA A 97 7.97 -35.55 -9.05
CA ALA A 97 6.54 -35.79 -8.92
C ALA A 97 6.08 -35.45 -7.48
N VAL A 98 4.97 -34.73 -7.40
CA VAL A 98 4.36 -34.29 -6.14
C VAL A 98 2.95 -34.87 -6.05
N THR A 99 2.67 -35.53 -4.93
CA THR A 99 1.33 -36.03 -4.61
C THR A 99 0.71 -35.17 -3.51
N ALA A 100 -0.39 -34.48 -3.83
CA ALA A 100 -1.16 -33.72 -2.83
C ALA A 100 -1.93 -34.67 -1.90
N GLY A 101 -1.85 -34.43 -0.60
CA GLY A 101 -2.67 -35.09 0.41
C GLY A 101 -3.95 -34.32 0.72
N THR A 102 -4.74 -34.85 1.66
CA THR A 102 -6.01 -34.23 2.07
C THR A 102 -5.75 -32.94 2.85
N PRO A 103 -6.32 -31.78 2.41
CA PRO A 103 -6.29 -30.54 3.18
C PRO A 103 -6.91 -30.71 4.56
N ARG A 104 -6.34 -30.02 5.56
CA ARG A 104 -6.89 -29.93 6.92
C ARG A 104 -7.10 -28.47 7.28
N THR A 105 -8.28 -28.14 7.77
CA THR A 105 -8.61 -26.78 8.20
C THR A 105 -8.93 -26.76 9.68
N SER A 106 -8.33 -25.82 10.42
CA SER A 106 -8.63 -25.54 11.82
C SER A 106 -8.78 -24.04 11.99
N GLY A 107 -9.98 -23.57 12.36
CA GLY A 107 -10.30 -22.15 12.29
C GLY A 107 -10.15 -21.63 10.86
N ASN A 108 -9.36 -20.57 10.69
CA ASN A 108 -9.06 -19.98 9.38
C ASN A 108 -7.83 -20.61 8.72
N LEU A 109 -7.02 -21.38 9.45
CA LEU A 109 -5.79 -21.98 8.94
C LEU A 109 -6.08 -23.25 8.16
N THR A 110 -5.79 -23.26 6.86
CA THR A 110 -5.74 -24.47 6.05
C THR A 110 -4.30 -24.91 5.85
N THR A 111 -4.03 -26.20 6.07
CA THR A 111 -2.75 -26.84 5.78
C THR A 111 -2.94 -27.96 4.77
N ILE A 112 -2.12 -27.97 3.73
CA ILE A 112 -2.13 -28.99 2.68
C ILE A 112 -0.76 -29.68 2.66
N PRO A 113 -0.70 -30.99 2.95
CA PRO A 113 0.52 -31.76 2.82
C PRO A 113 0.74 -32.15 1.34
N PHE A 114 1.96 -32.01 0.87
CA PHE A 114 2.42 -32.45 -0.44
C PHE A 114 3.59 -33.40 -0.26
N ARG A 115 3.45 -34.62 -0.76
CA ARG A 115 4.51 -35.64 -0.68
C ARG A 115 5.39 -35.56 -1.91
N LEU A 116 6.70 -35.47 -1.71
CA LEU A 116 7.71 -35.57 -2.77
C LEU A 116 7.98 -37.05 -3.04
N ASP A 117 7.77 -37.51 -4.28
CA ASP A 117 7.87 -38.92 -4.62
C ASP A 117 9.31 -39.37 -4.91
N ASN A 118 10.23 -38.42 -5.11
CA ASN A 118 11.66 -38.69 -5.31
C ASN A 118 12.49 -38.28 -4.07
N PRO A 119 13.66 -38.91 -3.86
CA PRO A 119 14.63 -38.47 -2.85
C PRO A 119 15.19 -37.07 -3.13
N ILE A 120 15.63 -36.36 -2.09
CA ILE A 120 16.43 -35.12 -2.22
C ILE A 120 17.92 -35.49 -2.04
N PRO A 121 18.75 -35.42 -3.11
CA PRO A 121 20.17 -35.78 -3.02
C PRO A 121 20.94 -34.92 -2.02
N VAL A 122 22.07 -35.42 -1.52
CA VAL A 122 23.02 -34.63 -0.72
C VAL A 122 23.52 -33.44 -1.54
N GLY A 123 23.41 -32.23 -0.99
CA GLY A 123 23.71 -30.99 -1.70
C GLY A 123 22.79 -30.71 -2.89
N GLY A 124 21.77 -31.54 -3.11
CA GLY A 124 20.76 -31.35 -4.13
C GLY A 124 19.76 -30.28 -3.71
N LEU A 125 19.19 -29.60 -4.70
CA LEU A 125 18.19 -28.57 -4.56
C LEU A 125 16.92 -29.00 -5.31
N VAL A 126 15.76 -28.81 -4.69
CA VAL A 126 14.44 -28.98 -5.31
C VAL A 126 13.70 -27.66 -5.17
N SER A 127 13.38 -27.04 -6.30
CA SER A 127 12.62 -25.78 -6.34
C SER A 127 11.13 -26.07 -6.24
N LEU A 128 10.52 -25.62 -5.15
CA LEU A 128 9.10 -25.76 -4.84
C LEU A 128 8.36 -24.49 -5.26
N ARG A 129 7.34 -24.60 -6.10
CA ARG A 129 6.54 -23.47 -6.60
C ARG A 129 5.06 -23.70 -6.29
N PRO A 130 4.56 -23.16 -5.17
CA PRO A 130 3.14 -23.21 -4.87
C PRO A 130 2.38 -22.22 -5.76
N SER A 131 1.18 -22.63 -6.20
CA SER A 131 0.22 -21.75 -6.86
C SER A 131 -1.05 -21.73 -6.04
N LEU A 132 -1.50 -20.53 -5.69
CA LEU A 132 -2.71 -20.29 -4.89
C LEU A 132 -3.69 -19.46 -5.71
N VAL A 133 -4.98 -19.76 -5.58
CA VAL A 133 -6.05 -18.96 -6.17
C VAL A 133 -6.60 -18.05 -5.09
N ARG A 134 -6.58 -16.73 -5.32
CA ARG A 134 -7.19 -15.75 -4.40
C ARG A 134 -8.69 -16.00 -4.27
N VAL A 135 -9.20 -15.95 -3.04
CA VAL A 135 -10.64 -16.00 -2.76
C VAL A 135 -11.17 -14.58 -2.78
N GLY A 136 -12.16 -14.32 -3.64
CA GLY A 136 -12.77 -13.00 -3.80
C GLY A 136 -12.31 -12.27 -5.06
N GLY A 137 -12.54 -10.95 -5.07
CA GLY A 137 -12.15 -10.05 -6.15
C GLY A 137 -10.66 -9.66 -6.10
N PRO A 138 -10.25 -8.60 -6.80
CA PRO A 138 -8.87 -8.11 -6.75
C PRO A 138 -8.45 -7.65 -5.34
N GLU A 139 -9.41 -7.20 -4.53
CA GLU A 139 -9.22 -6.84 -3.13
C GLU A 139 -9.67 -8.00 -2.23
N ALA A 140 -8.80 -8.39 -1.29
CA ALA A 140 -9.11 -9.45 -0.34
C ALA A 140 -9.96 -8.89 0.82
N ALA A 141 -10.83 -9.74 1.38
CA ALA A 141 -11.68 -9.36 2.50
C ALA A 141 -10.84 -8.92 3.72
N TRP A 142 -11.37 -7.96 4.47
CA TRP A 142 -10.78 -7.51 5.73
C TRP A 142 -10.77 -8.62 6.78
N ALA A 143 -9.64 -8.78 7.46
CA ALA A 143 -9.52 -9.67 8.61
C ALA A 143 -8.40 -9.17 9.53
N THR A 144 -8.65 -9.08 10.84
CA THR A 144 -7.68 -8.58 11.84
C THR A 144 -6.78 -9.67 12.41
N ASP A 145 -6.96 -10.91 11.97
CA ASP A 145 -6.36 -12.13 12.53
C ASP A 145 -5.91 -13.09 11.41
N ILE A 146 -5.21 -12.56 10.40
CA ILE A 146 -4.77 -13.37 9.25
C ILE A 146 -3.73 -14.37 9.68
N GLU A 147 -4.00 -15.63 9.33
CA GLU A 147 -3.08 -16.72 9.58
C GLU A 147 -1.79 -16.57 8.73
N PRO A 148 -0.61 -16.88 9.28
CA PRO A 148 0.65 -16.78 8.55
C PRO A 148 0.67 -17.68 7.30
N TYR A 149 1.23 -17.18 6.21
CA TYR A 149 1.60 -18.00 5.06
C TYR A 149 2.92 -18.70 5.36
N THR A 150 2.85 -20.03 5.55
CA THR A 150 3.97 -20.85 6.02
C THR A 150 4.19 -22.05 5.11
N VAL A 151 5.45 -22.30 4.76
CA VAL A 151 5.90 -23.54 4.13
C VAL A 151 6.83 -24.25 5.08
N THR A 152 6.55 -25.51 5.37
CA THR A 152 7.48 -26.38 6.09
C THR A 152 7.82 -27.60 5.25
N ILE A 153 9.00 -28.15 5.46
CA ILE A 153 9.38 -29.46 4.92
C ILE A 153 9.77 -30.40 6.05
N THR A 154 9.32 -31.64 5.99
CA THR A 154 9.70 -32.70 6.95
C THR A 154 10.19 -33.92 6.19
N PRO A 155 11.24 -34.60 6.68
CA PRO A 155 11.75 -35.79 6.01
C PRO A 155 10.71 -36.93 6.03
N ALA A 156 10.92 -37.94 5.20
CA ALA A 156 10.06 -39.11 5.14
C ALA A 156 9.96 -39.82 6.52
N THR A 157 8.79 -40.40 6.81
CA THR A 157 8.55 -41.15 8.06
C THR A 157 9.68 -42.14 8.36
N GLY A 158 10.16 -42.13 9.61
CA GLY A 158 11.29 -42.96 10.04
C GLY A 158 12.67 -42.34 9.80
N THR A 159 12.74 -41.15 9.21
CA THR A 159 13.96 -40.35 9.07
C THR A 159 13.92 -39.18 10.05
N THR A 160 15.03 -38.93 10.74
CA THR A 160 15.19 -37.78 11.65
C THR A 160 15.95 -36.67 10.94
N ASP A 161 15.38 -35.47 10.94
CA ASP A 161 16.11 -34.27 10.58
C ASP A 161 16.95 -33.82 11.77
N SER A 162 18.23 -33.54 11.53
CA SER A 162 19.13 -33.06 12.59
C SER A 162 18.96 -31.61 12.99
N VAL A 163 18.41 -30.76 12.11
CA VAL A 163 18.26 -29.32 12.35
C VAL A 163 16.86 -28.89 11.94
N PRO A 164 15.78 -29.38 12.59
CA PRO A 164 14.41 -29.10 12.15
C PRO A 164 14.01 -27.61 12.15
N ASP A 165 14.79 -26.73 12.77
CA ASP A 165 14.51 -25.29 12.84
C ASP A 165 14.73 -24.55 11.51
N ASN A 166 15.52 -25.10 10.57
CA ASN A 166 15.77 -24.50 9.26
C ASN A 166 14.78 -24.99 8.17
N ASN A 167 13.77 -25.78 8.55
CA ASN A 167 12.82 -26.43 7.66
C ASN A 167 11.54 -25.62 7.40
N SER A 168 11.50 -24.37 7.86
CA SER A 168 10.30 -23.54 7.81
C SER A 168 10.62 -22.15 7.28
N VAL A 169 9.75 -21.66 6.41
CA VAL A 169 9.72 -20.26 5.96
C VAL A 169 8.31 -19.76 6.18
N SER A 170 8.18 -18.62 6.88
CA SER A 170 6.89 -18.05 7.22
C SER A 170 6.87 -16.54 6.95
N THR A 171 5.70 -16.06 6.56
CA THR A 171 5.39 -14.65 6.39
C THR A 171 4.07 -14.36 7.12
N THR A 172 4.05 -13.28 7.87
CA THR A 172 2.87 -12.84 8.64
C THR A 172 2.28 -11.60 8.01
N ALA A 173 0.96 -11.44 8.10
CA ALA A 173 0.33 -10.19 7.73
C ALA A 173 0.88 -9.03 8.58
N ARG A 174 1.05 -7.88 7.97
CA ARG A 174 1.35 -6.61 8.64
C ARG A 174 0.13 -5.74 8.58
N TYR A 175 -0.24 -5.16 9.71
CA TYR A 175 -1.41 -4.31 9.85
C TYR A 175 -0.98 -2.85 9.93
N TYR A 176 -1.72 -1.99 9.24
CA TYR A 176 -1.48 -0.56 9.22
C TYR A 176 -2.80 0.18 9.35
N ASP A 177 -2.75 1.30 10.05
CA ASP A 177 -3.75 2.34 9.91
C ASP A 177 -3.46 3.07 8.59
N THR A 178 -4.49 3.32 7.79
CA THR A 178 -4.33 4.06 6.53
C THR A 178 -4.33 5.56 6.81
N ASN A 179 -3.71 6.31 5.92
CA ASN A 179 -3.70 7.77 5.98
C ASN A 179 -4.96 8.28 5.26
N ASP A 180 -6.12 8.09 5.87
CA ASP A 180 -7.39 8.52 5.28
C ASP A 180 -7.64 10.01 5.56
N ALA A 181 -7.81 10.79 4.51
CA ALA A 181 -7.97 12.23 4.57
C ALA A 181 -9.28 12.66 3.91
N ALA A 182 -10.23 13.17 4.70
CA ALA A 182 -11.43 13.79 4.15
C ALA A 182 -11.15 15.27 3.83
N LEU A 183 -11.36 15.66 2.57
CA LEU A 183 -11.25 17.05 2.12
C LEU A 183 -12.63 17.67 1.92
N THR A 184 -12.82 18.85 2.49
CA THR A 184 -13.96 19.73 2.17
C THR A 184 -13.46 21.11 1.76
N ALA A 185 -14.24 21.81 0.94
CA ALA A 185 -13.91 23.14 0.45
C ALA A 185 -15.13 24.05 0.51
N THR A 186 -14.93 25.29 0.95
CA THR A 186 -15.84 26.40 0.68
C THR A 186 -15.38 27.12 -0.57
N TRP A 187 -16.35 27.67 -1.28
CA TRP A 187 -16.15 28.33 -2.56
C TRP A 187 -16.74 29.73 -2.49
N ARG A 188 -16.05 30.69 -3.09
CA ARG A 188 -16.59 32.02 -3.35
C ARG A 188 -16.82 32.19 -4.85
N GLU A 189 -17.89 32.89 -5.21
CA GLU A 189 -18.15 33.25 -6.59
C GLU A 189 -17.22 34.40 -7.00
N HIS A 190 -16.65 34.30 -8.20
CA HIS A 190 -15.96 35.39 -8.87
C HIS A 190 -16.57 35.56 -10.26
N ASN A 191 -16.72 36.80 -10.71
CA ASN A 191 -17.28 37.08 -12.03
C ASN A 191 -16.18 37.49 -13.00
N LEU A 192 -15.88 36.62 -13.95
CA LEU A 192 -15.12 36.99 -15.14
C LEU A 192 -16.01 37.84 -16.06
N VAL A 193 -15.40 38.48 -17.07
CA VAL A 193 -16.12 39.29 -18.05
C VAL A 193 -16.00 38.64 -19.42
N THR A 194 -17.11 38.44 -20.11
CA THR A 194 -17.09 37.92 -21.48
C THR A 194 -16.65 38.98 -22.50
N ALA A 195 -16.36 38.57 -23.74
CA ALA A 195 -16.11 39.53 -24.81
C ALA A 195 -17.30 40.49 -25.08
N ALA A 196 -18.52 40.08 -24.72
CA ALA A 196 -19.73 40.90 -24.82
C ALA A 196 -19.94 41.83 -23.60
N GLY A 197 -19.11 41.70 -22.55
CA GLY A 197 -19.24 42.46 -21.30
C GLY A 197 -20.18 41.81 -20.28
N ASP A 198 -20.71 40.63 -20.56
CA ASP A 198 -21.58 39.89 -19.65
C ASP A 198 -20.75 39.23 -18.52
N PRO A 199 -21.30 39.12 -17.30
CA PRO A 199 -20.63 38.40 -16.22
C PRO A 199 -20.62 36.89 -16.51
N LEU A 200 -19.47 36.26 -16.25
CA LEU A 200 -19.27 34.82 -16.35
C LEU A 200 -18.85 34.31 -14.96
N PRO A 201 -19.79 33.79 -14.15
CA PRO A 201 -19.49 33.35 -12.80
C PRO A 201 -18.62 32.10 -12.81
N ILE A 202 -17.61 32.10 -11.96
CA ILE A 202 -16.77 30.96 -11.63
C ILE A 202 -16.72 30.80 -10.11
N ASN A 203 -16.45 29.59 -9.66
CA ASN A 203 -16.17 29.31 -8.26
C ASN A 203 -14.67 29.29 -8.08
N VAL A 204 -14.19 29.92 -7.01
CA VAL A 204 -12.80 29.81 -6.57
C VAL A 204 -12.75 29.35 -5.14
N GLN A 205 -11.73 28.58 -4.81
CA GLN A 205 -11.48 28.08 -3.47
C GLN A 205 -11.35 29.25 -2.50
N ASP A 206 -11.91 29.10 -1.30
CA ASP A 206 -11.85 30.10 -0.23
C ASP A 206 -11.20 29.50 1.03
N THR A 207 -11.84 28.51 1.64
CA THR A 207 -11.29 27.73 2.76
C THR A 207 -11.33 26.25 2.44
N LEU A 208 -10.23 25.55 2.75
CA LEU A 208 -10.07 24.11 2.59
C LEU A 208 -9.92 23.48 3.97
N THR A 209 -10.69 22.45 4.27
CA THR A 209 -10.55 21.69 5.52
C THR A 209 -10.17 20.25 5.21
N VAL A 210 -8.97 19.87 5.63
CA VAL A 210 -8.49 18.48 5.60
C VAL A 210 -8.69 17.89 6.98
N THR A 211 -9.45 16.80 7.08
CA THR A 211 -9.62 16.03 8.32
C THR A 211 -8.83 14.74 8.20
N ALA A 212 -7.91 14.49 9.13
CA ALA A 212 -7.28 13.18 9.28
C ALA A 212 -8.28 12.22 9.93
N ASN A 213 -8.82 11.28 9.18
CA ASN A 213 -9.75 10.31 9.74
C ASN A 213 -9.01 9.33 10.64
N THR A 214 -9.62 8.96 11.75
CA THR A 214 -9.05 7.93 12.62
C THR A 214 -9.03 6.59 11.89
N PRO A 215 -8.03 5.72 12.14
CA PRO A 215 -7.01 5.82 13.19
C PRO A 215 -5.64 6.40 12.76
N GLY A 216 -5.40 6.65 11.47
CA GLY A 216 -4.06 7.01 10.98
C GLY A 216 -3.77 8.51 10.98
N ASP A 217 -2.53 8.87 11.34
CA ASP A 217 -2.01 10.22 11.12
C ASP A 217 -1.74 10.44 9.63
N ILE A 218 -2.02 11.64 9.13
CA ILE A 218 -1.54 12.04 7.81
C ILE A 218 -0.07 12.51 7.97
N PRO A 219 0.88 11.93 7.23
CA PRO A 219 2.29 12.25 7.39
C PRO A 219 2.64 13.61 6.79
N THR A 220 3.81 14.11 7.17
CA THR A 220 4.48 15.20 6.44
C THR A 220 4.68 14.82 4.97
N ASP A 221 4.94 15.83 4.13
CA ASP A 221 5.17 15.68 2.68
C ASP A 221 3.93 15.21 1.90
N SER A 222 2.75 15.29 2.53
CA SER A 222 1.46 15.21 1.84
C SER A 222 1.27 16.43 0.93
N SER A 223 0.53 16.25 -0.15
CA SER A 223 0.28 17.27 -1.16
C SER A 223 -1.15 17.81 -1.06
N LEU A 224 -1.27 19.13 -1.12
CA LEU A 224 -2.52 19.82 -1.39
C LEU A 224 -2.45 20.41 -2.80
N ILE A 225 -3.35 19.99 -3.68
CA ILE A 225 -3.43 20.46 -5.06
C ILE A 225 -4.68 21.30 -5.21
N ILE A 226 -4.51 22.50 -5.77
CA ILE A 226 -5.59 23.44 -6.07
C ILE A 226 -5.60 23.65 -7.58
N GLY A 227 -6.68 23.20 -8.23
CA GLY A 227 -6.90 23.33 -9.67
C GLY A 227 -7.93 24.40 -9.99
N GLY A 228 -7.64 25.16 -11.04
CA GLY A 228 -8.54 26.19 -11.56
C GLY A 228 -9.54 25.66 -12.57
N PRO A 229 -10.58 26.46 -12.87
CA PRO A 229 -11.43 26.20 -14.01
C PRO A 229 -10.63 26.44 -15.30
N THR A 230 -10.85 25.60 -16.31
CA THR A 230 -10.34 25.83 -17.67
C THR A 230 -11.37 26.64 -18.45
N VAL A 231 -10.92 27.69 -19.14
CA VAL A 231 -11.79 28.58 -19.93
C VAL A 231 -11.32 28.68 -21.37
N HIS A 232 -12.23 28.98 -22.28
CA HIS A 232 -11.88 29.30 -23.67
C HIS A 232 -11.77 30.82 -23.84
N ASP A 233 -10.67 31.31 -24.40
CA ASP A 233 -10.42 32.74 -24.63
C ASP A 233 -10.70 33.22 -26.07
N GLY A 234 -11.22 32.33 -26.92
CA GLY A 234 -11.45 32.56 -28.35
C GLY A 234 -10.32 32.04 -29.24
N THR A 235 -9.14 31.74 -28.68
CA THR A 235 -7.99 31.17 -29.40
C THR A 235 -7.63 29.77 -28.92
N GLY A 236 -7.94 29.45 -27.67
CA GLY A 236 -7.78 28.12 -27.11
C GLY A 236 -8.24 28.03 -25.66
N TYR A 237 -7.92 26.90 -25.03
CA TYR A 237 -8.16 26.67 -23.61
C TYR A 237 -6.99 27.22 -22.80
N VAL A 238 -7.31 28.06 -21.83
CA VAL A 238 -6.36 28.69 -20.92
C VAL A 238 -6.84 28.58 -19.49
N ASP A 239 -5.89 28.62 -18.56
CA ASP A 239 -6.18 28.59 -17.14
C ASP A 239 -6.64 29.96 -16.66
N VAL A 240 -7.53 29.95 -15.68
CA VAL A 240 -8.05 31.18 -15.07
C VAL A 240 -7.17 31.67 -13.93
N PHE A 241 -6.48 30.76 -13.23
CA PHE A 241 -5.69 31.11 -12.05
C PHE A 241 -4.31 31.60 -12.47
N GLU A 242 -3.98 32.85 -12.10
CA GLU A 242 -2.65 33.44 -12.31
C GLU A 242 -1.71 33.08 -11.16
N ASP A 243 -2.24 33.05 -9.93
CA ASP A 243 -1.51 32.64 -8.74
C ASP A 243 -2.48 32.04 -7.72
N VAL A 244 -1.95 31.16 -6.88
CA VAL A 244 -2.64 30.63 -5.71
C VAL A 244 -1.70 30.77 -4.54
N ARG A 245 -2.18 31.37 -3.45
CA ARG A 245 -1.42 31.63 -2.21
C ARG A 245 -2.15 31.07 -1.02
N ILE A 246 -1.41 30.49 -0.09
CA ILE A 246 -1.94 30.15 1.24
C ILE A 246 -1.83 31.39 2.11
N VAL A 247 -2.97 31.90 2.55
CA VAL A 247 -3.07 33.10 3.40
C VAL A 247 -2.85 32.74 4.86
N SER A 248 -3.49 31.64 5.29
CA SER A 248 -3.42 31.13 6.64
C SER A 248 -3.54 29.60 6.60
N ALA A 249 -2.95 28.92 7.57
CA ALA A 249 -3.20 27.52 7.80
C ALA A 249 -3.15 27.23 9.29
N THR A 250 -4.18 26.55 9.81
CA THR A 250 -4.26 26.19 11.23
C THR A 250 -4.50 24.69 11.41
N LEU A 251 -3.71 24.07 12.27
CA LEU A 251 -3.87 22.69 12.71
C LEU A 251 -4.35 22.68 14.15
N ASP A 252 -5.61 22.29 14.38
CA ASP A 252 -6.26 22.36 15.70
C ASP A 252 -6.09 23.74 16.38
N GLY A 253 -6.22 24.80 15.57
CA GLY A 253 -6.08 26.20 15.99
C GLY A 253 -4.64 26.71 16.13
N GLN A 254 -3.61 25.88 15.87
CA GLN A 254 -2.21 26.32 15.83
C GLN A 254 -1.81 26.75 14.42
N ASP A 255 -1.22 27.94 14.27
CA ASP A 255 -0.70 28.41 12.98
C ASP A 255 0.46 27.53 12.48
N VAL A 256 0.33 27.04 11.25
CA VAL A 256 1.28 26.16 10.56
C VAL A 256 1.52 26.60 9.11
N ALA A 257 1.16 27.83 8.74
CA ALA A 257 1.26 28.34 7.37
C ALA A 257 2.69 28.29 6.81
N ASP A 258 3.71 28.48 7.66
CA ASP A 258 5.13 28.46 7.30
C ASP A 258 5.65 27.05 6.94
N THR A 259 4.87 26.01 7.21
CA THR A 259 5.21 24.62 6.87
C THR A 259 4.84 24.25 5.44
N PHE A 260 4.11 25.12 4.72
CA PHE A 260 3.70 24.87 3.34
C PHE A 260 4.78 25.28 2.35
N VAL A 261 5.10 24.38 1.41
CA VAL A 261 6.09 24.61 0.37
C VAL A 261 5.43 24.46 -1.01
N LYS A 262 5.23 25.59 -1.70
CA LYS A 262 4.74 25.60 -3.09
C LYS A 262 5.72 24.83 -3.97
N GLN A 263 5.21 23.82 -4.68
CA GLN A 263 6.00 23.09 -5.66
C GLN A 263 6.14 23.91 -6.94
N PRO A 264 7.28 23.80 -7.65
CA PRO A 264 7.41 24.40 -8.97
C PRO A 264 6.34 23.84 -9.92
N SER A 265 5.58 24.72 -10.58
CA SER A 265 4.68 24.34 -11.67
C SER A 265 5.34 24.58 -13.03
N SER A 266 4.96 23.78 -14.02
CA SER A 266 5.27 24.05 -15.42
C SER A 266 4.50 25.29 -15.86
N GLY A 267 5.04 26.06 -16.81
CA GLY A 267 4.21 27.05 -17.50
C GLY A 267 3.07 26.34 -18.25
N GLY A 268 1.82 26.70 -17.93
CA GLY A 268 0.62 26.08 -18.50
C GLY A 268 0.04 24.90 -17.72
N ASP A 269 0.50 24.66 -16.48
CA ASP A 269 -0.21 23.77 -15.55
C ASP A 269 -1.43 24.49 -14.97
N ASP A 270 -2.58 23.82 -15.03
CA ASP A 270 -3.89 24.27 -14.55
C ASP A 270 -4.07 24.18 -13.03
N ARG A 271 -2.98 23.86 -12.32
CA ARG A 271 -2.99 23.51 -10.91
C ARG A 271 -1.73 23.97 -10.19
N VAL A 272 -1.90 24.24 -8.91
CA VAL A 272 -0.82 24.55 -7.98
C VAL A 272 -0.76 23.47 -6.91
N GLU A 273 0.42 22.86 -6.74
CA GLU A 273 0.69 21.87 -5.71
C GLU A 273 1.47 22.50 -4.55
N TRP A 274 1.04 22.20 -3.32
CA TRP A 274 1.71 22.56 -2.08
C TRP A 274 2.08 21.31 -1.29
N ARG A 275 3.31 21.24 -0.79
CA ARG A 275 3.74 20.21 0.17
C ARG A 275 3.54 20.70 1.59
N ILE A 276 3.00 19.83 2.43
CA ILE A 276 2.68 20.12 3.83
C ILE A 276 3.81 19.58 4.71
N GLY A 277 4.54 20.47 5.36
CA GLY A 277 5.69 20.13 6.22
C GLY A 277 5.34 19.64 7.62
N VAL A 278 4.05 19.51 7.94
CA VAL A 278 3.54 19.05 9.24
C VAL A 278 2.69 17.79 9.09
N ALA A 279 2.75 16.89 10.07
CA ALA A 279 1.84 15.76 10.15
C ALA A 279 0.50 16.21 10.74
N ILE A 280 -0.62 15.66 10.27
CA ILE A 280 -1.97 15.95 10.79
C ILE A 280 -2.38 14.73 11.63
N PRO A 281 -2.40 14.85 12.96
CA PRO A 281 -2.76 13.73 13.83
C PRO A 281 -4.19 13.23 13.57
N ALA A 282 -4.40 11.92 13.74
CA ALA A 282 -5.70 11.29 13.60
C ALA A 282 -6.79 12.02 14.43
N GLY A 283 -7.91 12.32 13.79
CA GLY A 283 -9.04 13.06 14.36
C GLY A 283 -8.88 14.58 14.38
N GLN A 284 -7.75 15.13 13.96
CA GLN A 284 -7.54 16.58 13.85
C GLN A 284 -7.88 17.13 12.47
N GLN A 285 -8.05 18.46 12.42
CA GLN A 285 -8.36 19.20 11.22
C GLN A 285 -7.26 20.22 10.92
N LEU A 286 -6.83 20.24 9.67
CA LEU A 286 -6.04 21.30 9.05
C LEU A 286 -6.97 22.18 8.23
N VAL A 287 -7.13 23.43 8.64
CA VAL A 287 -7.93 24.44 7.94
C VAL A 287 -6.98 25.40 7.23
N VAL A 288 -7.16 25.55 5.91
CA VAL A 288 -6.29 26.35 5.04
C VAL A 288 -7.12 27.40 4.32
N ASP A 289 -6.80 28.67 4.55
CA ASP A 289 -7.39 29.77 3.79
C ASP A 289 -6.52 30.08 2.58
N VAL A 290 -7.16 30.21 1.43
CA VAL A 290 -6.48 30.40 0.15
C VAL A 290 -6.92 31.70 -0.52
N ASP A 291 -5.94 32.38 -1.11
CA ASP A 291 -6.17 33.49 -2.01
C ASP A 291 -5.80 33.07 -3.43
N VAL A 292 -6.68 33.40 -4.36
CA VAL A 292 -6.58 32.99 -5.76
C VAL A 292 -6.60 34.25 -6.60
N ASP A 293 -5.47 34.54 -7.24
CA ASP A 293 -5.35 35.59 -8.22
C ASP A 293 -5.91 35.07 -9.55
N ILE A 294 -6.86 35.83 -10.11
CA ILE A 294 -7.65 35.43 -11.27
C ILE A 294 -7.33 36.33 -12.45
N ALA A 295 -7.14 35.72 -13.62
CA ALA A 295 -6.89 36.45 -14.86
C ALA A 295 -8.06 37.38 -15.21
N THR A 296 -7.73 38.63 -15.55
CA THR A 296 -8.73 39.67 -15.87
C THR A 296 -9.10 39.74 -17.35
N SER A 297 -8.41 38.97 -18.20
CA SER A 297 -8.68 38.93 -19.64
C SER A 297 -10.03 38.29 -19.96
N THR A 298 -10.69 38.80 -21.00
CA THR A 298 -12.04 38.35 -21.40
C THR A 298 -12.08 36.88 -21.81
N ARG A 299 -13.21 36.20 -21.56
CA ARG A 299 -13.42 34.77 -21.85
C ARG A 299 -14.74 34.52 -22.57
N GLU A 300 -14.84 33.40 -23.30
CA GLU A 300 -16.06 33.02 -24.03
C GLU A 300 -16.95 32.09 -23.21
N PHE A 301 -16.39 31.04 -22.60
CA PHE A 301 -17.12 30.09 -21.76
C PHE A 301 -16.19 29.32 -20.80
N VAL A 302 -16.78 28.68 -19.78
CA VAL A 302 -16.10 27.83 -18.79
C VAL A 302 -16.29 26.37 -19.18
N TYR A 303 -15.21 25.60 -19.21
CA TYR A 303 -15.21 24.18 -19.59
C TYR A 303 -15.28 23.24 -18.38
N SER A 304 -14.56 23.55 -17.31
CA SER A 304 -14.48 22.76 -16.07
C SER A 304 -14.63 23.65 -14.85
N GLY A 305 -15.16 23.08 -13.75
CA GLY A 305 -15.20 23.74 -12.45
C GLY A 305 -13.82 23.77 -11.78
N ALA A 306 -13.70 24.62 -10.77
CA ALA A 306 -12.56 24.58 -9.86
C ALA A 306 -12.62 23.31 -9.00
N TRP A 307 -11.45 22.77 -8.67
CA TRP A 307 -11.32 21.54 -7.89
C TRP A 307 -10.11 21.60 -6.94
N THR A 308 -10.18 20.85 -5.87
CA THR A 308 -9.07 20.69 -4.91
C THR A 308 -8.90 19.22 -4.60
N GLN A 309 -7.67 18.77 -4.46
CA GLN A 309 -7.34 17.41 -4.07
C GLN A 309 -6.28 17.39 -2.98
N PHE A 310 -6.46 16.51 -2.00
CA PHE A 310 -5.46 16.15 -1.03
C PHE A 310 -4.85 14.79 -1.41
N MET A 311 -3.54 14.64 -1.29
CA MET A 311 -2.88 13.35 -1.52
C MET A 311 -1.85 13.10 -0.43
N SER A 312 -1.90 11.93 0.19
CA SER A 312 -0.81 11.43 1.03
C SER A 312 -0.18 10.21 0.35
N GLN A 313 1.13 10.00 0.53
CA GLN A 313 1.85 8.89 -0.13
C GLN A 313 1.30 7.49 0.22
N ARG A 314 0.49 7.38 1.28
CA ARG A 314 -0.20 6.15 1.68
C ARG A 314 -1.71 6.36 1.86
N ASP A 315 -2.23 7.48 1.38
CA ASP A 315 -3.65 7.60 1.21
C ASP A 315 -4.06 6.68 0.04
N ARG A 316 -4.93 5.74 0.34
CA ARG A 316 -5.45 4.75 -0.62
C ARG A 316 -6.94 4.93 -0.83
N ASP A 317 -7.56 5.89 -0.16
CA ASP A 317 -8.95 6.26 -0.39
C ASP A 317 -9.02 7.61 -1.13
N ASP A 318 -9.16 7.54 -2.44
CA ASP A 318 -9.33 8.73 -3.27
C ASP A 318 -10.79 9.22 -3.34
N SER A 319 -11.71 8.53 -2.65
CA SER A 319 -13.14 8.82 -2.74
C SER A 319 -13.56 10.09 -1.98
N ASN A 320 -12.80 10.49 -0.97
CA ASN A 320 -13.11 11.61 -0.08
C ASN A 320 -12.02 12.70 -0.05
N ASN A 321 -10.92 12.51 -0.78
CA ASN A 321 -9.78 13.43 -0.80
C ASN A 321 -9.89 14.50 -1.90
N ARG A 322 -11.00 14.57 -2.62
CA ARG A 322 -11.26 15.55 -3.68
C ARG A 322 -12.57 16.30 -3.46
N ALA A 323 -12.53 17.62 -3.61
CA ALA A 323 -13.70 18.49 -3.68
C ALA A 323 -13.73 19.18 -5.04
N ASP A 324 -14.89 19.18 -5.70
CA ASP A 324 -15.08 19.75 -7.03
C ASP A 324 -16.40 20.53 -7.06
N THR A 325 -16.45 21.60 -7.82
CA THR A 325 -17.67 22.39 -8.06
C THR A 325 -18.54 21.78 -9.16
N GLY A 326 -18.05 20.75 -9.85
CA GLY A 326 -18.69 20.11 -10.99
C GLY A 326 -18.55 20.95 -12.27
N PRO A 327 -18.96 20.43 -13.43
CA PRO A 327 -19.04 21.25 -14.64
C PRO A 327 -20.10 22.34 -14.45
N PHE A 328 -19.78 23.57 -14.86
CA PHE A 328 -20.79 24.62 -14.95
C PHE A 328 -21.87 24.19 -15.96
N PRO A 329 -23.17 24.41 -15.68
CA PRO A 329 -24.20 24.20 -16.68
C PRO A 329 -23.90 25.07 -17.91
N ALA A 330 -23.88 24.43 -19.09
CA ALA A 330 -23.63 25.06 -20.38
C ALA A 330 -24.72 26.09 -20.75
#